data_AF-A0A7J8ANV8-F1
#
_entry.id   AF-A0A7J8ANV8-F1
#
_cell.length_a   1.000
_cell.length_b   1.000
_cell.length_c   1.000
_cell.angle_alpha   90.00
_cell.angle_beta   90.00
_cell.angle_gamma   90.00
#
_symmetry.space_group_name_H-M   'P 1'
#
loop_
_entity.id
_entity.type
_entity.pdbx_description
1 polymer ?
#
loop_
_entity_poly.entity_id
_entity_poly.type
_entity_poly.pdbx_seq_one_letter_code
_entity_poly.pdbx_strand_id
1 'polypeptide(L)'
;MLRVLAFAYPYTWDSLPILYRVFLFPGESPQNEVTLYHQKHVVMTLLASFFYSAHLPERLAPGFFDYVGHSHQLFHVCVILATHMQMEAILLDKTLRREWLMANARALSFPQIAGAILLCLIFSLVNIIYFSAALYRMPEPELHKKET
;
A
#
# COMPACT_ATOMS: atom_id res chain seq x y z
N MET A 1 10.10 11.06 6.59
CA MET A 1 10.79 10.39 5.47
C MET A 1 10.75 8.86 5.61
N LEU A 2 11.32 8.27 6.68
CA LEU A 2 11.32 6.81 6.87
C LEU A 2 9.92 6.16 6.74
N ARG A 3 8.89 6.77 7.38
CA ARG A 3 7.50 6.28 7.29
C ARG A 3 6.96 6.27 5.87
N VAL A 4 7.14 7.36 5.11
CA VAL A 4 6.65 7.45 3.72
C VAL A 4 7.31 6.39 2.85
N LEU A 5 8.63 6.21 2.98
CA LEU A 5 9.37 5.20 2.21
C LEU A 5 8.95 3.78 2.56
N ALA A 6 8.69 3.51 3.85
CA ALA A 6 8.21 2.20 4.31
C ALA A 6 6.85 1.80 3.73
N PHE A 7 6.01 2.76 3.35
CA PHE A 7 4.75 2.49 2.64
C PHE A 7 4.88 2.54 1.12
N ALA A 8 5.67 3.48 0.59
CA ALA A 8 5.86 3.65 -0.85
C ALA A 8 6.54 2.43 -1.49
N TYR A 9 7.57 1.88 -0.85
CA TYR A 9 8.33 0.76 -1.40
C TYR A 9 7.47 -0.49 -1.62
N PRO A 10 6.78 -1.05 -0.60
CA PRO A 10 5.90 -2.21 -0.80
C PRO A 10 4.78 -1.91 -1.81
N TYR A 11 4.16 -0.73 -1.73
CA TYR A 11 3.10 -0.34 -2.66
C TYR A 11 3.57 -0.37 -4.13
N THR A 12 4.73 0.23 -4.41
CA THR A 12 5.28 0.25 -5.78
C THR A 12 5.62 -1.15 -6.27
N TRP A 13 6.20 -1.99 -5.39
CA TRP A 13 6.56 -3.37 -5.72
C TRP A 13 5.34 -4.22 -6.05
N ASP A 14 4.32 -4.20 -5.19
CA ASP A 14 3.11 -5.01 -5.38
C ASP A 14 2.24 -4.49 -6.53
N SER A 15 2.32 -3.19 -6.83
CA SER A 15 1.55 -2.55 -7.91
C SER A 15 2.26 -2.56 -9.27
N LEU A 16 3.50 -3.07 -9.38
CA LEU A 16 4.28 -3.10 -10.63
C LEU A 16 3.48 -3.55 -11.87
N PRO A 17 2.75 -4.68 -11.86
CA PRO A 17 2.00 -5.11 -13.05
C PRO A 17 0.84 -4.17 -13.42
N ILE A 18 0.24 -3.50 -12.44
CA ILE A 18 -0.83 -2.53 -12.67
C ILE A 18 -0.25 -1.22 -13.23
N LEU A 19 0.86 -0.75 -12.65
CA LEU A 19 1.58 0.43 -13.15
C LEU A 19 2.06 0.19 -14.58
N TYR A 20 2.61 -0.99 -14.87
CA TYR A 20 2.99 -1.41 -16.21
C TYR A 20 1.82 -1.32 -17.19
N ARG A 21 0.64 -1.87 -16.83
CA ARG A 21 -0.57 -1.79 -17.64
C ARG A 21 -1.03 -0.35 -17.89
N VAL A 22 -1.10 0.47 -16.84
CA VAL A 22 -1.65 1.83 -16.90
C VAL A 22 -0.74 2.78 -17.69
N PHE A 23 0.58 2.70 -17.52
CA PHE A 23 1.51 3.66 -18.10
C PHE A 23 2.03 3.26 -19.49
N LEU A 24 2.16 1.96 -19.78
CA LEU A 24 2.76 1.50 -21.04
C LEU A 24 1.74 1.08 -22.10
N PHE A 25 0.48 0.82 -21.72
CA PHE A 25 -0.59 0.43 -22.65
C PHE A 25 -1.91 1.20 -22.44
N PRO A 26 -1.90 2.55 -22.44
CA PRO A 26 -3.08 3.36 -22.10
C PRO A 26 -4.26 3.30 -23.09
N GLY A 27 -4.24 2.46 -24.14
CA GLY A 27 -5.33 2.38 -25.12
C GLY A 27 -5.48 1.06 -25.87
N GLU A 28 -4.68 0.03 -25.57
CA GLU A 28 -4.70 -1.25 -26.31
C GLU A 28 -5.53 -2.35 -25.61
N SER A 29 -6.01 -2.11 -24.39
CA SER A 29 -6.84 -3.09 -23.68
C SER A 29 -8.31 -2.93 -24.10
N PRO A 30 -8.96 -3.98 -24.65
CA PRO A 30 -10.40 -3.96 -24.93
C PRO A 30 -11.25 -3.72 -23.66
N GLN A 31 -10.66 -3.80 -22.48
CA GLN A 31 -11.27 -3.61 -21.17
C GLN A 31 -11.04 -2.19 -20.64
N ASN A 32 -11.47 -1.18 -21.41
CA ASN A 32 -11.33 0.24 -21.08
C ASN A 32 -11.85 0.60 -19.68
N GLU A 33 -12.93 -0.05 -19.23
CA GLU A 33 -13.50 0.20 -17.90
C GLU A 33 -12.56 -0.23 -16.77
N VAL A 34 -11.87 -1.37 -16.91
CA VAL A 34 -10.94 -1.87 -15.88
C VAL A 34 -9.70 -0.98 -15.78
N THR A 35 -9.15 -0.59 -16.93
CA THR A 35 -8.03 0.36 -16.98
C THR A 35 -8.40 1.69 -16.34
N LEU A 36 -9.64 2.17 -16.54
CA LEU A 36 -10.15 3.38 -15.89
C LEU A 36 -10.22 3.25 -14.37
N TYR A 37 -10.70 2.13 -13.83
CA TYR A 37 -10.71 1.92 -12.38
C TYR A 37 -9.29 1.85 -11.80
N HIS A 38 -8.35 1.19 -12.48
CA HIS A 38 -6.93 1.18 -12.08
C HIS A 38 -6.31 2.59 -12.10
N GLN A 39 -6.61 3.40 -13.12
CA GLN A 39 -6.18 4.80 -13.18
C GLN A 39 -6.74 5.63 -12.02
N LYS A 40 -8.05 5.53 -11.75
CA LYS A 40 -8.68 6.21 -10.62
C LYS A 40 -8.07 5.79 -9.29
N HIS A 41 -7.81 4.49 -9.10
CA HIS A 41 -7.10 3.98 -7.93
C HIS A 41 -5.71 4.63 -7.77
N VAL A 42 -4.88 4.64 -8.83
CA VAL A 42 -3.54 5.24 -8.79
C VAL A 42 -3.61 6.73 -8.45
N VAL A 43 -4.53 7.48 -9.06
CA VAL A 43 -4.74 8.91 -8.77
C VAL A 43 -5.10 9.12 -7.29
N MET A 44 -6.02 8.31 -6.74
CA MET A 44 -6.42 8.43 -5.33
C MET A 44 -5.29 8.06 -4.37
N THR A 45 -4.46 7.07 -4.70
CA THR A 45 -3.28 6.73 -3.90
C THR A 45 -2.22 7.83 -3.91
N LEU A 46 -2.00 8.47 -5.06
CA LEU A 46 -1.10 9.62 -5.16
C LEU A 46 -1.63 10.81 -4.36
N LEU A 47 -2.94 11.07 -4.43
CA LEU A 47 -3.60 12.13 -3.67
C LEU A 47 -3.54 11.88 -2.16
N ALA A 48 -3.77 10.64 -1.71
CA ALA A 48 -3.57 10.24 -0.32
C ALA A 48 -2.13 10.51 0.13
N SER A 49 -1.16 10.06 -0.67
CA SER A 49 0.27 10.25 -0.39
C SER A 49 0.65 11.73 -0.31
N PHE A 50 0.05 12.56 -1.16
CA PHE A 50 0.20 14.02 -1.13
C PHE A 50 -0.34 14.61 0.17
N PHE A 51 -1.58 14.33 0.56
CA PHE A 51 -2.15 14.86 1.81
C PHE A 51 -1.33 14.42 3.03
N TYR A 52 -0.98 13.14 3.09
CA TYR A 52 -0.16 12.58 4.17
C TYR A 52 1.21 13.25 4.31
N SER A 53 1.84 13.62 3.19
CA SER A 53 3.20 14.19 3.20
C SER A 53 3.21 15.71 3.31
N ALA A 54 2.28 16.39 2.64
CA ALA A 54 2.26 17.85 2.52
C ALA A 54 1.67 18.56 3.74
N HIS A 55 0.83 17.87 4.53
CA HIS A 55 0.10 18.43 5.68
C HIS A 55 -0.77 19.63 5.28
N LEU A 56 -1.48 19.48 4.15
CA LEU A 56 -2.39 20.47 3.60
C LEU A 56 -3.84 19.98 3.79
N PRO A 57 -4.80 20.88 4.05
CA PRO A 57 -4.71 22.35 3.98
C PRO A 57 -4.29 23.05 5.29
N GLU A 58 -4.16 22.35 6.42
CA GLU A 58 -3.93 22.95 7.74
C GLU A 58 -2.65 23.79 7.83
N ARG A 59 -1.64 23.47 7.02
CA ARG A 59 -0.41 24.28 6.94
C ARG A 59 -0.62 25.64 6.27
N LEU A 60 -1.64 25.82 5.44
CA LEU A 60 -1.97 27.10 4.78
C LEU A 60 -2.90 27.97 5.62
N ALA A 61 -3.75 27.37 6.45
CA ALA A 61 -4.65 28.09 7.35
C ALA A 61 -4.67 27.44 8.75
N PRO A 62 -3.67 27.73 9.59
CA PRO A 62 -3.60 27.22 10.96
C PRO A 62 -4.84 27.63 11.75
N GLY A 63 -5.44 26.71 12.52
CA GLY A 63 -6.64 26.95 13.32
C GLY A 63 -7.99 26.76 12.60
N PHE A 64 -7.99 26.65 11.27
CA PHE A 64 -9.23 26.47 10.50
C PHE A 64 -9.64 25.00 10.31
N PHE A 65 -8.67 24.09 10.37
CA PHE A 65 -8.85 22.66 10.07
C PHE A 65 -8.66 21.75 11.28
N ASP A 66 -8.72 22.30 12.50
CA ASP A 66 -8.35 21.58 13.73
C ASP A 66 -9.27 20.37 14.03
N TYR A 67 -10.54 20.44 13.61
CA TYR A 67 -11.55 19.39 13.85
C TYR A 67 -11.96 18.65 12.58
N VAL A 68 -12.09 19.34 11.45
CA VAL A 68 -12.59 18.78 10.18
C VAL A 68 -11.74 19.27 9.02
N GLY A 69 -11.44 18.36 8.09
CA GLY A 69 -10.77 18.67 6.82
C GLY A 69 -9.25 18.77 6.90
N HIS A 70 -8.63 18.42 8.02
CA HIS A 70 -7.17 18.33 8.08
C HIS A 70 -6.65 17.18 7.19
N SER A 71 -5.39 17.29 6.78
CA SER A 71 -4.73 16.37 5.84
C SER A 71 -4.91 14.89 6.18
N HIS A 72 -4.85 14.52 7.46
CA HIS A 72 -5.02 13.12 7.87
C HIS A 72 -6.44 12.59 7.64
N GLN A 73 -7.48 13.42 7.78
CA GLN A 73 -8.84 13.03 7.40
C GLN A 73 -8.97 12.87 5.88
N LEU A 74 -8.43 13.83 5.13
CA LEU A 74 -8.42 13.76 3.67
C LEU A 74 -7.64 12.55 3.15
N PHE A 75 -6.52 12.23 3.79
CA PHE A 75 -5.76 11.00 3.56
C PHE A 75 -6.63 9.76 3.72
N HIS A 76 -7.35 9.61 4.84
CA HIS A 76 -8.23 8.46 5.06
C HIS A 76 -9.33 8.36 4.01
N VAL A 77 -9.97 9.48 3.67
CA VAL A 77 -10.99 9.51 2.61
C VAL A 77 -10.41 9.03 1.28
N CYS A 78 -9.23 9.52 0.90
CA CYS A 78 -8.57 9.13 -0.34
C CYS A 78 -8.18 7.64 -0.34
N VAL A 79 -7.65 7.11 0.76
CA VAL A 79 -7.28 5.69 0.88
C VAL A 79 -8.50 4.77 0.80
N ILE A 80 -9.62 5.14 1.44
CA ILE A 80 -10.88 4.38 1.36
C ILE A 80 -11.36 4.35 -0.09
N LEU A 81 -11.38 5.49 -0.77
CA LEU A 81 -11.81 5.58 -2.16
C LEU A 81 -10.86 4.81 -3.11
N ALA A 82 -9.55 4.91 -2.90
CA ALA A 82 -8.55 4.14 -3.64
C ALA A 82 -8.78 2.64 -3.47
N THR A 83 -9.05 2.19 -2.24
CA THR A 83 -9.33 0.77 -1.94
C THR A 83 -10.62 0.31 -2.62
N HIS A 84 -11.68 1.11 -2.59
CA HIS A 84 -12.92 0.81 -3.31
C HIS A 84 -12.68 0.64 -4.81
N MET A 85 -11.98 1.58 -5.45
CA MET A 85 -11.64 1.51 -6.88
C MET A 85 -10.75 0.31 -7.21
N GLN A 86 -9.82 -0.03 -6.32
CA GLN A 86 -8.97 -1.22 -6.44
C GLN A 86 -9.81 -2.50 -6.42
N MET A 87 -10.76 -2.61 -5.50
CA MET A 87 -11.63 -3.77 -5.39
C MET A 87 -12.52 -3.94 -6.62
N GLU A 88 -13.13 -2.85 -7.12
CA GLU A 88 -13.90 -2.87 -8.36
C GLU A 88 -13.04 -3.31 -9.55
N ALA A 89 -11.82 -2.76 -9.69
CA ALA A 89 -10.90 -3.15 -10.76
C ALA A 89 -10.54 -4.65 -10.70
N ILE A 90 -10.24 -5.18 -9.50
CA ILE A 90 -9.89 -6.59 -9.29
C ILE A 90 -11.09 -7.50 -9.59
N LEU A 91 -12.29 -7.12 -9.17
CA LEU A 91 -13.51 -7.89 -9.45
C LEU A 91 -13.77 -7.97 -10.95
N LEU A 92 -13.63 -6.84 -11.67
CA LEU A 92 -13.78 -6.81 -13.12
C LEU A 92 -12.68 -7.61 -13.84
N ASP A 93 -11.41 -7.47 -13.45
CA ASP A 93 -10.33 -8.29 -14.02
C ASP A 93 -10.57 -9.79 -13.79
N LYS A 94 -11.06 -10.17 -12.61
CA LYS A 94 -11.42 -11.55 -12.28
C LYS A 94 -12.55 -12.07 -13.15
N THR A 95 -13.62 -11.29 -13.35
CA THR A 95 -14.77 -11.73 -14.16
C THR A 95 -14.38 -11.86 -15.63
N LEU A 96 -13.67 -10.87 -16.17
CA LEU A 96 -13.23 -10.84 -17.57
C LEU A 96 -12.23 -11.95 -17.91
N ARG A 97 -11.36 -12.32 -16.97
CA ARG A 97 -10.35 -13.36 -17.18
C ARG A 97 -10.77 -14.73 -16.66
N ARG A 98 -11.98 -14.89 -16.15
CA ARG A 98 -12.42 -16.12 -15.48
C ARG A 98 -12.23 -17.35 -16.35
N GLU A 99 -12.71 -17.32 -17.59
CA GLU A 99 -12.63 -18.48 -18.50
C GLU A 99 -11.18 -18.83 -18.84
N TRP A 100 -10.39 -17.81 -19.20
CA TRP A 100 -8.96 -17.99 -19.47
C TRP A 100 -8.21 -18.55 -18.26
N LEU A 101 -8.49 -18.04 -17.06
CA LEU A 101 -7.89 -18.55 -15.82
C LEU A 101 -8.29 -20.00 -15.56
N MET A 102 -9.54 -20.38 -15.78
CA MET A 102 -9.97 -21.78 -15.59
C MET A 102 -9.33 -22.72 -16.61
N ALA A 103 -9.04 -22.24 -17.82
CA ALA A 103 -8.39 -23.04 -18.87
C ALA A 103 -6.86 -23.11 -18.74
N ASN A 104 -6.21 -22.04 -18.25
CA ASN A 104 -4.76 -21.89 -18.30
C ASN A 104 -4.07 -21.80 -16.92
N ALA A 105 -4.79 -21.50 -15.83
CA ALA A 105 -4.16 -21.38 -14.53
C ALA A 105 -3.83 -22.77 -13.95
N ARG A 106 -2.59 -22.93 -13.50
CA ARG A 106 -2.15 -24.15 -12.80
C ARG A 106 -2.74 -24.15 -11.39
N ALA A 107 -3.46 -25.22 -11.05
CA ALA A 107 -3.86 -25.45 -9.66
C ALA A 107 -2.60 -25.60 -8.78
N LEU A 108 -2.46 -24.74 -7.77
CA LEU A 108 -1.40 -24.92 -6.77
C LEU A 108 -1.69 -26.20 -5.98
N SER A 109 -0.68 -27.06 -5.83
CA SER A 109 -0.81 -28.25 -5.01
C SER A 109 -0.78 -27.89 -3.52
N PHE A 110 -1.42 -28.70 -2.68
CA PHE A 110 -1.43 -28.49 -1.23
C PHE A 110 -0.03 -28.30 -0.63
N PRO A 111 1.01 -29.08 -1.01
CA PRO A 111 2.37 -28.86 -0.51
C PRO A 111 2.96 -27.49 -0.90
N GLN A 112 2.64 -26.97 -2.09
CA GLN A 112 3.11 -25.65 -2.53
C GLN A 112 2.51 -24.54 -1.66
N ILE A 113 1.20 -24.63 -1.38
CA ILE A 113 0.50 -23.68 -0.51
C ILE A 113 1.06 -23.75 0.91
N ALA A 114 1.15 -24.97 1.47
CA ALA A 114 1.67 -25.18 2.81
C ALA A 114 3.12 -24.68 2.95
N GLY A 115 3.97 -24.97 1.95
CA GLY A 115 5.34 -24.50 1.91
C GLY A 115 5.46 -22.98 1.85
N ALA A 116 4.64 -22.31 1.04
CA ALA A 116 4.62 -20.84 0.96
C ALA A 116 4.16 -20.19 2.27
N ILE A 117 3.13 -20.75 2.92
CA ILE A 117 2.66 -20.29 4.23
C ILE A 117 3.75 -20.47 5.29
N LEU A 118 4.38 -21.64 5.34
CA LEU A 118 5.46 -21.92 6.29
C LEU A 118 6.64 -20.96 6.10
N LEU A 119 7.05 -20.71 4.86
CA LEU A 119 8.13 -19.76 4.55
C LEU A 119 7.77 -18.34 5.00
N CYS A 120 6.53 -17.90 4.76
CA CYS A 120 6.03 -16.60 5.20
C CYS A 120 6.06 -16.47 6.73
N LEU A 121 5.63 -17.50 7.45
CA LEU A 121 5.67 -17.55 8.92
C LEU A 121 7.10 -17.52 9.45
N ILE A 122 8.01 -18.32 8.89
CA ILE A 122 9.43 -18.34 9.27
C ILE A 122 10.03 -16.96 9.05
N PHE A 123 9.85 -16.36 7.87
CA PHE A 123 10.39 -15.03 7.57
C PHE A 123 9.84 -13.96 8.52
N SER A 124 8.55 -14.01 8.84
CA SER A 124 7.91 -13.08 9.77
C SER A 124 8.47 -13.24 11.19
N LEU A 125 8.61 -14.48 11.66
CA LEU A 125 9.20 -14.78 12.98
C LEU A 125 10.65 -14.32 13.07
N VAL A 126 11.46 -14.56 12.04
CA VAL A 126 12.86 -14.11 11.99
C VAL A 126 12.93 -12.59 12.09
N ASN A 127 12.11 -11.85 11.34
CA ASN A 127 12.07 -10.39 11.45
C ASN A 127 11.69 -9.94 12.87
N ILE A 128 10.64 -10.52 13.45
CA ILE A 128 10.20 -10.18 14.81
C ILE A 128 11.31 -10.42 15.82
N ILE A 129 11.95 -11.58 15.79
CA ILE A 129 13.04 -11.94 16.71
C ILE A 129 14.23 -11.00 16.52
N TYR A 130 14.62 -10.72 15.27
CA TYR A 130 15.73 -9.83 14.95
C TYR A 130 15.51 -8.43 15.52
N PHE A 131 14.37 -7.80 15.21
CA PHE A 131 14.06 -6.45 15.68
C PHE A 131 13.83 -6.39 17.19
N SER A 132 13.24 -7.43 17.78
CA SER A 132 13.10 -7.52 19.25
C SER A 132 14.46 -7.59 19.92
N ALA A 133 15.35 -8.46 19.44
CA ALA A 133 16.71 -8.58 19.97
C ALA A 133 17.52 -7.29 19.79
N ALA A 134 17.36 -6.60 18.66
CA ALA A 134 17.99 -5.30 18.43
C ALA A 134 17.50 -4.23 19.42
N LEU A 135 16.20 -4.21 19.71
CA LEU A 135 15.60 -3.28 20.68
C LEU A 135 16.13 -3.53 22.11
N TYR A 136 16.19 -4.79 22.54
CA TYR A 136 16.72 -5.15 23.88
C TYR A 136 18.22 -4.93 24.03
N ARG A 137 18.97 -4.82 22.94
CA ARG A 137 20.43 -4.55 22.95
C ARG A 137 20.77 -3.06 22.95
N MET A 138 19.79 -2.17 22.83
CA MET A 138 20.03 -0.73 22.90
C MET A 138 20.37 -0.33 24.34
N PRO A 139 21.55 0.27 24.60
CA PRO A 139 21.87 0.77 25.93
C PRO A 139 20.88 1.86 26.34
N GLU A 140 20.55 1.91 27.64
CA GLU A 140 19.69 2.96 28.19
C GLU A 140 20.26 4.34 27.84
N PRO A 141 19.44 5.30 27.38
CA PRO A 141 19.91 6.65 27.14
C PRO A 141 20.43 7.21 28.47
N GLU A 142 21.70 7.62 28.50
CA GLU A 142 22.27 8.27 29.69
C GLU A 142 21.37 9.44 30.08
N LEU A 143 20.70 9.30 31.23
CA LEU A 143 19.98 10.39 31.89
C LEU A 143 20.98 11.52 32.05
N HIS A 144 20.84 12.55 31.21
CA HIS A 144 21.66 13.75 31.26
C HIS A 144 21.65 14.24 32.70
N LYS A 145 22.79 14.03 33.37
CA LYS A 145 23.03 14.44 34.75
C LYS A 145 22.75 15.94 34.76
N LYS A 146 21.67 16.35 35.43
CA LYS A 146 21.42 17.77 35.69
C LYS A 146 22.60 18.24 36.54
N GLU A 147 23.53 18.95 35.91
CA GLU A 147 24.53 19.71 36.63
C GLU A 147 23.80 20.83 37.39
N THR A 148 24.01 20.76 38.70
CA THR A 148 23.86 21.76 39.78
C THR A 148 23.31 23.14 39.43
#